data_AF-A0A5N6AC12-F1
#
_entry.id   AF-A0A5N6AC12-F1
#
_cell.length_a   1.000
_cell.length_b   1.000
_cell.length_c   1.000
_cell.angle_alpha   90.00
_cell.angle_beta   90.00
_cell.angle_gamma   90.00
#
_symmetry.space_group_name_H-M   'P 1'
#
loop_
_entity.id
_entity.type
_entity.pdbx_description
1 polymer ?
#
loop_
_entity_poly.entity_id
_entity_poly.type
_entity_poly.pdbx_seq_one_letter_code
_entity_poly.pdbx_strand_id
1 'polypeptide(L)'
;MSFLRFLEDDVREMASRLVGSGDDMRNAARELAGTDASRLGTSELTSRCEDFADSWDYGFGQLSDLTRGIGDVANNAADTFAATDEELEATLRNADQG
;
A
#
# COMPACT_ATOMS: atom_id res chain seq x y z
N MET A 1 4.89 21.17 -12.01
CA MET A 1 5.00 20.23 -10.87
C MET A 1 6.37 19.55 -10.97
N SER A 2 7.13 19.45 -9.87
CA SER A 2 8.42 18.71 -9.87
C SER A 2 8.14 17.22 -9.66
N PHE A 3 8.92 16.34 -10.29
CA PHE A 3 8.83 14.89 -10.11
C PHE A 3 8.88 14.48 -8.64
N LEU A 4 9.78 15.09 -7.86
CA LEU A 4 9.92 14.80 -6.43
C LEU A 4 8.66 15.14 -5.63
N ARG A 5 7.93 16.18 -6.04
CA ARG A 5 6.70 16.60 -5.36
C ARG A 5 5.53 15.69 -5.70
N PHE A 6 5.46 15.24 -6.96
CA PHE A 6 4.51 14.20 -7.38
C PHE A 6 4.75 12.89 -6.62
N LEU A 7 6.01 12.47 -6.50
CA LEU A 7 6.37 11.26 -5.76
C LEU A 7 6.05 11.37 -4.27
N GLU A 8 6.28 12.54 -3.66
CA GLU A 8 5.90 12.80 -2.27
C GLU A 8 4.39 12.65 -2.06
N ASP A 9 3.57 13.24 -2.93
CA ASP A 9 2.11 13.17 -2.85
C ASP A 9 1.63 11.71 -2.98
N ASP A 10 2.13 10.96 -3.96
CA ASP A 10 1.80 9.54 -4.17
C ASP A 10 2.19 8.68 -2.95
N VAL A 11 3.39 8.86 -2.40
CA VAL A 11 3.84 8.12 -1.22
C VAL A 11 2.97 8.42 0.01
N ARG A 12 2.56 9.68 0.20
CA ARG A 12 1.66 10.07 1.31
C ARG A 12 0.28 9.46 1.16
N GLU A 13 -0.28 9.47 -0.04
CA GLU A 13 -1.56 8.84 -0.32
C GLU A 13 -1.49 7.32 -0.07
N MET A 14 -0.44 6.67 -0.57
CA MET A 14 -0.21 5.26 -0.34
C MET A 14 -0.10 4.93 1.15
N ALA A 15 0.69 5.70 1.91
CA ALA A 15 0.79 5.52 3.37
C ALA A 15 -0.57 5.65 4.08
N SER A 16 -1.40 6.62 3.67
CA SER A 16 -2.74 6.79 4.23
C SER A 16 -3.64 5.58 3.95
N ARG A 17 -3.60 5.03 2.72
CA ARG A 17 -4.37 3.84 2.35
C ARG A 17 -3.89 2.57 3.09
N LEU A 18 -2.60 2.49 3.40
CA LEU A 18 -2.02 1.38 4.17
C LEU A 18 -2.62 1.31 5.57
N VAL A 19 -2.69 2.47 6.23
CA VAL A 19 -3.28 2.59 7.56
C VAL A 19 -4.75 2.18 7.54
N GLY A 20 -5.52 2.66 6.54
CA GLY A 20 -6.92 2.28 6.37
C GLY A 20 -7.12 0.77 6.20
N SER A 21 -6.34 0.13 5.32
CA SER A 21 -6.41 -1.33 5.10
C SER A 21 -6.10 -2.12 6.38
N GLY A 22 -5.10 -1.68 7.15
CA GLY A 22 -4.76 -2.29 8.43
C GLY A 22 -5.85 -2.12 9.49
N ASP A 23 -6.54 -0.97 9.50
CA ASP A 23 -7.66 -0.73 10.41
C ASP A 23 -8.89 -1.58 10.03
N ASP A 24 -9.19 -1.75 8.74
CA ASP A 24 -10.25 -2.63 8.26
C ASP A 24 -10.03 -4.08 8.72
N MET A 25 -8.81 -4.60 8.51
CA MET A 25 -8.44 -5.95 8.95
C MET A 25 -8.56 -6.09 10.48
N ARG A 26 -8.10 -5.09 11.23
CA ARG A 26 -8.20 -5.10 12.70
C ARG A 26 -9.66 -5.06 13.16
N ASN A 27 -10.53 -4.34 12.47
CA ASN A 27 -11.95 -4.27 12.78
C ASN A 27 -12.63 -5.62 12.54
N ALA A 28 -12.40 -6.27 11.39
CA ALA A 28 -12.89 -7.62 11.13
C ALA A 28 -12.47 -8.60 12.24
N ALA A 29 -11.20 -8.58 12.64
CA ALA A 29 -10.71 -9.45 13.72
C ALA A 29 -11.38 -9.16 15.08
N ARG A 30 -11.66 -7.89 15.38
CA ARG A 30 -12.36 -7.50 16.62
C ARG A 30 -13.81 -7.95 16.62
N GLU A 31 -14.51 -7.85 15.50
CA GLU A 31 -15.89 -8.29 15.37
C GLU A 31 -16.02 -9.80 15.62
N LEU A 32 -15.13 -10.60 15.03
CA LEU A 32 -15.10 -12.03 15.29
C LEU A 32 -14.70 -12.34 16.74
N ALA A 33 -13.69 -11.65 17.29
CA ALA A 33 -13.27 -11.86 18.68
C ALA A 33 -14.35 -11.47 19.72
N GLY A 34 -15.21 -10.50 19.40
CA GLY A 34 -16.36 -10.11 20.23
C GLY A 34 -17.53 -11.11 20.17
N THR A 35 -17.45 -12.12 19.30
CA THR A 35 -18.50 -13.11 19.14
C THR A 35 -18.40 -14.19 20.22
N ASP A 36 -19.40 -14.25 21.11
CA ASP A 36 -19.53 -15.34 22.09
C ASP A 36 -20.18 -16.56 21.43
N ALA A 37 -19.34 -17.40 20.82
CA ALA A 37 -19.77 -18.61 20.12
C ALA A 37 -20.56 -19.59 21.00
N SER A 38 -20.43 -19.51 22.33
CA SER A 38 -21.18 -20.37 23.26
C SER A 38 -22.67 -20.04 23.32
N ARG A 39 -23.05 -18.84 22.87
CA ARG A 39 -24.43 -18.32 22.87
C ARG A 39 -25.06 -18.30 21.48
N LEU A 40 -24.27 -18.61 20.44
CA LEU A 40 -24.71 -18.65 19.06
C LEU A 40 -25.19 -20.05 18.65
N GLY A 41 -26.21 -20.07 17.80
CA GLY A 41 -26.51 -21.27 17.01
C GLY A 41 -25.48 -21.45 15.90
N THR A 42 -25.31 -22.69 15.42
CA THR A 42 -24.31 -23.03 14.39
C THR A 42 -24.44 -22.16 13.12
N SER A 43 -25.66 -21.85 12.69
CA SER A 43 -25.89 -21.00 11.51
C SER A 43 -25.42 -19.56 11.68
N GLU A 44 -25.60 -19.00 12.88
CA GLU A 44 -25.18 -17.63 13.17
C GLU A 44 -23.65 -17.54 13.31
N LEU A 45 -23.04 -18.56 13.92
CA LEU A 45 -21.58 -18.67 13.97
C LEU A 45 -20.97 -18.78 12.57
N THR A 46 -21.55 -19.61 11.69
CA THR A 46 -21.11 -19.72 10.29
C THR A 46 -21.18 -18.38 9.59
N SER A 47 -22.31 -17.67 9.69
CA SER A 47 -22.47 -16.33 9.08
C SER A 47 -21.40 -15.36 9.58
N ARG A 48 -21.10 -15.33 10.88
CA ARG A 48 -20.06 -14.46 11.45
C ARG A 48 -18.66 -14.80 10.93
N CYS A 49 -18.37 -16.08 10.74
CA CYS A 49 -17.11 -16.54 10.16
C CYS A 49 -17.00 -16.17 8.67
N GLU A 50 -18.10 -16.27 7.91
CA GLU A 50 -18.16 -15.85 6.50
C GLU A 50 -17.96 -14.33 6.38
N ASP A 51 -18.69 -13.53 7.15
CA ASP A 51 -18.54 -12.07 7.18
C ASP A 51 -17.10 -11.64 7.52
N PHE A 52 -16.48 -12.33 8.48
CA PHE A 52 -15.07 -12.12 8.83
C PHE A 52 -14.15 -12.47 7.66
N ALA A 53 -14.34 -13.64 7.04
CA ALA A 53 -13.49 -14.10 5.95
C ALA A 53 -13.54 -13.14 4.76
N ASP A 54 -14.74 -12.69 4.38
CA ASP A 54 -14.94 -11.75 3.27
C ASP A 54 -14.29 -10.38 3.56
N SER A 55 -14.51 -9.84 4.76
CA SER A 55 -13.93 -8.55 5.16
C SER A 55 -12.41 -8.61 5.26
N TRP A 56 -11.88 -9.73 5.75
CA TRP A 56 -10.44 -9.95 5.88
C TRP A 56 -9.76 -10.11 4.52
N ASP A 57 -10.35 -10.88 3.60
CA ASP A 57 -9.85 -11.05 2.24
C ASP A 57 -9.84 -9.71 1.48
N TYR A 58 -10.91 -8.91 1.63
CA TYR A 58 -10.97 -7.57 1.06
C TYR A 58 -9.85 -6.66 1.59
N GLY A 59 -9.68 -6.58 2.91
CA GLY A 59 -8.61 -5.78 3.53
C GLY A 59 -7.22 -6.24 3.11
N PHE A 60 -7.00 -7.55 3.01
CA PHE A 60 -5.75 -8.12 2.53
C PHE A 60 -5.49 -7.80 1.04
N GLY A 61 -6.52 -7.86 0.20
CA GLY A 61 -6.45 -7.47 -1.22
C GLY A 61 -5.99 -6.02 -1.39
N GLN A 62 -6.62 -5.09 -0.66
CA GLN A 62 -6.22 -3.68 -0.65
C GLN A 62 -4.76 -3.48 -0.22
N LEU A 63 -4.33 -4.19 0.84
CA LEU A 63 -2.96 -4.16 1.32
C LEU A 63 -1.95 -4.66 0.26
N SER A 64 -2.29 -5.75 -0.42
CA SER A 64 -1.46 -6.34 -1.48
C SER A 64 -1.29 -5.40 -2.66
N ASP A 65 -2.38 -4.82 -3.18
CA ASP A 65 -2.32 -3.89 -4.30
C ASP A 65 -1.53 -2.63 -3.97
N LEU A 66 -1.69 -2.13 -2.75
CA LEU A 66 -0.92 -0.99 -2.28
C LEU A 66 0.57 -1.30 -2.17
N THR A 67 0.93 -2.46 -1.63
CA THR A 67 2.33 -2.88 -1.51
C THR A 67 2.99 -3.00 -2.90
N ARG A 68 2.24 -3.47 -3.90
CA ARG A 68 2.68 -3.47 -5.30
C ARG A 68 2.93 -2.05 -5.82
N GLY A 69 1.99 -1.14 -5.60
CA GLY A 69 2.12 0.27 -6.02
C GLY A 69 3.34 0.97 -5.40
N ILE A 70 3.66 0.70 -4.14
CA ILE A 70 4.87 1.22 -3.48
C ILE A 70 6.13 0.71 -4.22
N GLY A 71 6.15 -0.56 -4.62
CA GLY A 71 7.24 -1.12 -5.41
C GLY A 71 7.42 -0.42 -6.76
N ASP A 72 6.32 -0.16 -7.47
CA ASP A 72 6.35 0.53 -8.76
C ASP A 72 6.88 1.97 -8.63
N VAL A 73 6.42 2.71 -7.61
CA VAL A 73 6.92 4.07 -7.34
C VAL A 73 8.41 4.06 -6.97
N ALA A 74 8.86 3.10 -6.17
CA ALA A 74 10.27 2.97 -5.81
C ALA A 74 11.16 2.68 -7.03
N ASN A 75 10.72 1.79 -7.93
CA ASN A 75 11.43 1.50 -9.17
C ASN A 75 11.49 2.74 -10.09
N ASN A 76 10.36 3.43 -10.29
CA ASN A 76 10.31 4.65 -11.10
C ASN A 76 11.21 5.77 -10.53
N ALA A 77 11.28 5.89 -9.20
CA ALA A 77 12.20 6.82 -8.56
C ALA A 77 13.66 6.47 -8.85
N ALA A 78 14.02 5.19 -8.72
CA ALA A 78 15.38 4.72 -9.00
C ALA A 78 15.78 4.99 -10.45
N ASP A 79 14.91 4.67 -11.42
CA ASP A 79 15.16 4.91 -12.84
C ASP A 79 15.32 6.41 -13.14
N THR A 80 14.49 7.26 -12.53
CA THR A 80 14.56 8.72 -12.73
C THR A 80 15.85 9.30 -12.15
N PHE A 81 16.27 8.83 -10.96
CA PHE A 81 17.53 9.27 -10.37
C PHE A 81 18.74 8.84 -11.21
N ALA A 82 18.74 7.61 -11.72
CA ALA A 82 19.81 7.11 -12.60
C ALA A 82 19.91 7.95 -13.88
N ALA A 83 18.78 8.21 -14.55
CA ALA A 83 18.77 9.04 -15.77
C ALA A 83 19.23 10.48 -15.49
N THR A 84 18.85 11.05 -14.36
CA THR A 84 19.27 12.40 -13.96
C THR A 84 20.78 12.46 -13.68
N ASP A 85 21.33 11.42 -13.06
CA ASP A 85 22.78 11.30 -12.79
C ASP A 85 23.58 11.18 -14.09
N GLU A 86 23.12 10.36 -15.04
CA GLU A 86 23.72 10.25 -16.39
C GLU A 86 23.69 11.57 -17.16
N GLU A 87 22.57 12.30 -17.12
CA GLU A 87 22.45 13.61 -17.78
C GLU A 87 23.39 14.65 -17.15
N LEU A 88 23.52 14.63 -15.81
CA LEU A 88 24.44 15.50 -15.09
C LEU A 88 25.89 15.18 -15.46
N GLU A 89 26.27 13.90 -15.48
CA GLU A 89 27.63 13.48 -15.86
C GLU A 89 27.96 13.90 -17.29
N ALA A 90 27.04 13.70 -18.23
CA ALA A 90 27.21 14.13 -19.62
C ALA A 90 27.39 15.64 -19.74
N THR A 91 26.60 16.41 -18.98
CA THR A 91 26.68 17.88 -18.96
C THR A 91 28.03 18.36 -18.43
N LEU A 92 28.53 17.76 -17.34
CA LEU A 92 29.84 18.08 -16.77
C LEU A 92 30.98 17.73 -17.73
N ARG A 93 30.95 16.56 -18.37
CA ARG A 93 31.96 16.16 -19.36
C ARG A 93 32.01 17.09 -20.56
N ASN A 94 30.85 17.55 -21.04
CA ASN A 94 30.78 18.50 -22.16
C ASN A 94 31.30 19.88 -21.77
N ALA A 95 31.06 20.31 -20.53
CA ALA A 95 31.58 21.58 -20.00
C ALA A 95 33.11 21.58 -19.84
N ASP A 96 33.70 20.44 -19.46
CA ASP A 96 35.16 20.29 -19.34
C ASP A 96 35.90 20.22 -20.70
N GLN A 97 35.18 19.97 -21.80
CA GLN A 97 35.74 19.84 -23.16
C GLN A 97 35.62 21.11 -24.01
N GLY A 98 34.96 22.17 -23.51
CA GLY A 98 34.79 23.47 -24.19
C GLY A 98 35.63 24.57 -23.56
#